data_AF-A0A136KKT6-F1
#
_entry.id   AF-A0A136KKT6-F1
#
_cell.length_a   1.000
_cell.length_b   1.000
_cell.length_c   1.000
_cell.angle_alpha   90.00
_cell.angle_beta   90.00
_cell.angle_gamma   90.00
#
_symmetry.space_group_name_H-M   'P 1'
#
loop_
_entity.id
_entity.type
_entity.pdbx_description
1 polymer ?
#
loop_
_entity_poly.entity_id
_entity_poly.type
_entity_poly.pdbx_seq_one_letter_code
_entity_poly.pdbx_strand_id
1 'polypeptide(L)'
;MFAMWGLGQLLMGIFYAIVSIKYKSLLPLMYIFIFLEYFGGFLIGQYKGLATEGTPPGAIGAQILMPLSIMMLIWILNGSHESRRIRN
;
A
#
# COMPACT_ATOMS: atom_id res chain seq x y z
N MET A 1 -11.41 -18.07 -6.55
CA MET A 1 -10.39 -17.45 -5.67
C MET A 1 -9.60 -16.34 -6.39
N PHE A 2 -8.82 -16.64 -7.44
CA PHE A 2 -8.00 -15.63 -8.14
C PHE A 2 -8.81 -14.52 -8.83
N ALA A 3 -9.96 -14.83 -9.45
CA ALA A 3 -10.73 -13.85 -10.21
C ALA A 3 -11.32 -12.69 -9.36
N MET A 4 -11.65 -12.92 -8.09
CA MET A 4 -12.15 -11.87 -7.20
C MET A 4 -11.02 -11.08 -6.53
N TRP A 5 -10.00 -11.77 -6.04
CA TRP A 5 -8.89 -11.15 -5.29
C TRP A 5 -7.79 -10.61 -6.19
N GLY A 6 -7.41 -11.35 -7.23
CA GLY A 6 -6.38 -10.97 -8.19
C GLY A 6 -6.80 -9.81 -9.08
N LEU A 7 -8.08 -9.70 -9.45
CA LEU A 7 -8.59 -8.56 -10.20
C LEU A 7 -8.57 -7.28 -9.36
N GLY A 8 -8.89 -7.35 -8.06
CA GLY A 8 -8.75 -6.24 -7.13
C GLY A 8 -7.28 -5.78 -6.96
N GLN A 9 -6.36 -6.74 -6.78
CA GLN A 9 -4.92 -6.46 -6.69
C GLN A 9 -4.37 -5.85 -7.99
N LEU A 10 -4.82 -6.33 -9.16
CA LEU A 10 -4.42 -5.77 -10.46
C LEU A 10 -4.90 -4.33 -10.65
N LEU A 11 -6.18 -4.07 -10.33
CA LEU A 11 -6.74 -2.71 -10.42
C LEU A 11 -6.03 -1.74 -9.48
N MET A 12 -5.72 -2.15 -8.26
CA MET A 12 -4.95 -1.33 -7.32
C MET A 12 -3.51 -1.10 -7.79
N GLY A 13 -2.86 -2.13 -8.35
CA GLY A 13 -1.53 -1.99 -8.96
C GLY A 13 -1.51 -0.97 -10.10
N ILE A 14 -2.52 -1.00 -10.98
CA ILE A 14 -2.68 -0.02 -12.06
C ILE A 14 -2.92 1.39 -11.49
N PHE A 15 -3.77 1.53 -10.47
CA PHE A 15 -4.00 2.80 -9.79
C PHE A 15 -2.70 3.38 -9.22
N TYR A 16 -1.91 2.57 -8.52
CA TYR A 16 -0.62 2.99 -7.96
C TYR A 16 0.39 3.36 -9.05
N ALA A 17 0.42 2.62 -10.16
CA ALA A 17 1.27 2.95 -11.31
C ALA A 17 0.89 4.32 -11.91
N ILE A 18 -0.40 4.59 -12.09
CA ILE A 18 -0.89 5.87 -12.62
C ILE A 18 -0.54 7.03 -11.69
N VAL A 19 -0.76 6.88 -10.38
CA VAL A 19 -0.43 7.90 -9.38
C VAL A 19 1.08 8.16 -9.37
N SER A 20 1.90 7.11 -9.45
CA SER A 20 3.37 7.23 -9.46
C SER A 20 3.91 7.95 -10.70
N ILE A 21 3.30 7.75 -11.87
CA ILE A 21 3.75 8.36 -13.13
C ILE A 21 3.24 9.80 -13.27
N LYS A 22 1.96 10.04 -12.98
CA LYS A 22 1.28 11.29 -13.35
C LYS A 22 1.10 12.26 -12.19
N TYR A 23 1.09 11.76 -10.95
CA TYR A 23 0.70 12.54 -9.77
C TYR A 23 1.68 12.38 -8.60
N LYS A 24 2.92 12.85 -8.77
CA LYS A 24 3.97 12.78 -7.73
C LYS A 24 3.59 13.48 -6.41
N SER A 25 2.72 14.49 -6.47
CA SER A 25 2.16 15.17 -5.28
C SER A 25 1.28 14.26 -4.41
N LEU A 26 0.63 13.26 -5.03
CA LEU A 26 -0.30 12.33 -4.35
C LEU A 26 0.38 11.04 -3.87
N LEU A 27 1.67 10.86 -4.13
CA LEU A 27 2.46 9.73 -3.64
C LEU A 27 2.36 9.51 -2.12
N PRO A 28 2.48 10.54 -1.25
CA PRO A 28 2.39 10.33 0.20
C PRO A 28 1.01 9.77 0.60
N LEU A 29 -0.05 10.30 0.00
CA LEU A 29 -1.42 9.88 0.26
C LEU A 29 -1.64 8.42 -0.20
N MET A 30 -1.08 8.05 -1.35
CA MET A 30 -1.12 6.69 -1.88
C MET A 30 -0.54 5.66 -0.89
N TYR A 31 0.61 5.94 -0.29
CA TYR A 31 1.23 5.05 0.69
C TYR A 31 0.42 4.93 1.98
N ILE A 32 -0.26 5.99 2.41
CA ILE A 32 -1.19 5.94 3.55
C ILE A 32 -2.38 5.02 3.24
N PHE A 33 -2.95 5.12 2.03
CA PHE A 33 -4.04 4.23 1.61
C PHE A 33 -3.60 2.77 1.52
N ILE A 34 -2.41 2.49 0.96
CA ILE A 34 -1.81 1.16 0.95
C ILE A 34 -1.73 0.60 2.38
N PHE A 35 -1.18 1.39 3.30
CA PHE A 35 -1.05 0.97 4.70
C PHE A 35 -2.40 0.69 5.34
N LEU A 36 -3.38 1.59 5.19
CA LEU A 36 -4.73 1.44 5.75
C LEU A 36 -5.47 0.23 5.20
N GLU A 37 -5.35 -0.05 3.90
CA GLU A 37 -5.99 -1.20 3.26
C GLU A 37 -5.43 -2.51 3.83
N TYR A 38 -4.11 -2.65 3.91
CA TYR A 38 -3.47 -3.85 4.44
C TYR A 38 -3.62 -3.99 5.95
N PHE A 39 -3.55 -2.89 6.70
CA PHE A 39 -3.74 -2.88 8.15
C PHE A 39 -5.20 -3.13 8.53
N GLY A 40 -6.15 -2.52 7.82
CA GLY A 40 -7.57 -2.78 7.97
C GLY A 40 -7.93 -4.23 7.63
N GLY A 41 -7.36 -4.76 6.55
CA GLY A 41 -7.49 -6.17 6.19
C GLY A 41 -6.95 -7.11 7.27
N PHE A 42 -5.79 -6.79 7.84
CA PHE A 42 -5.21 -7.52 8.97
C PHE A 42 -6.12 -7.48 10.21
N LEU A 43 -6.60 -6.29 10.59
CA LEU A 43 -7.51 -6.11 11.73
C LEU A 43 -8.83 -6.87 11.53
N ILE A 44 -9.43 -6.81 10.34
CA ILE A 44 -10.65 -7.57 10.03
C ILE A 44 -10.39 -9.07 10.11
N GLY A 45 -9.22 -9.54 9.66
CA GLY A 45 -8.78 -10.93 9.81
C GLY A 45 -8.72 -11.38 11.27
N GLN A 46 -8.16 -10.54 12.15
CA GLN A 46 -8.10 -10.80 13.58
C GLN A 46 -9.49 -10.75 14.25
N TYR A 47 -10.34 -9.80 13.89
CA TYR A 47 -11.66 -9.61 14.49
C TYR A 47 -12.69 -10.64 14.06
N LYS A 48 -12.70 -11.04 12.78
CA LYS A 48 -13.67 -12.03 12.30
C LYS A 48 -13.30 -13.47 12.62
N GLY A 49 -12.10 -13.75 13.13
CA GLY A 49 -11.65 -15.11 13.40
C GLY A 49 -11.94 -16.02 12.21
N LEU A 50 -11.71 -15.52 10.99
CA LEU A 50 -11.94 -16.32 9.80
C LEU A 50 -10.95 -17.48 9.90
N ALA A 51 -11.45 -18.67 10.20
CA ALA A 51 -10.78 -19.92 9.85
C ALA A 51 -10.70 -19.93 8.32
N THR A 52 -9.76 -19.16 7.78
CA THR A 52 -9.48 -19.13 6.35
C THR A 52 -8.95 -20.51 6.01
N GLU A 53 -9.80 -21.34 5.39
CA GLU A 53 -9.44 -22.67 4.86
C GLU A 53 -8.32 -22.61 3.80
N GLY A 54 -7.88 -21.40 3.41
CA GLY A 54 -6.65 -21.17 2.66
C GLY A 54 -6.19 -19.72 2.74
N THR A 55 -4.88 -19.51 2.61
CA THR A 55 -4.24 -18.19 2.55
C THR A 55 -4.86 -17.36 1.41
N PRO A 56 -5.38 -16.15 1.66
CA PRO A 56 -5.91 -15.29 0.61
C PRO A 56 -4.84 -15.05 -0.47
N PRO A 57 -5.14 -15.25 -1.76
CA PRO A 57 -4.21 -14.93 -2.83
C PRO A 57 -3.99 -13.41 -2.86
N GLY A 58 -2.87 -12.98 -2.31
CA GLY A 58 -2.57 -11.57 -2.00
C GLY A 58 -1.96 -11.35 -0.61
N ALA A 59 -2.02 -12.32 0.30
CA ALA A 59 -1.39 -12.21 1.62
C ALA A 59 0.13 -11.99 1.54
N ILE A 60 0.80 -12.67 0.60
CA ILE A 60 2.23 -12.47 0.34
C ILE A 60 2.49 -11.03 -0.14
N GLY A 61 1.62 -10.53 -1.02
CA GLY A 61 1.66 -9.13 -1.48
C GLY A 61 1.46 -8.15 -0.33
N ALA A 62 0.52 -8.40 0.57
CA ALA A 62 0.26 -7.60 1.77
C ALA A 62 1.46 -7.55 2.71
N GLN A 63 2.10 -8.69 2.97
CA GLN A 63 3.29 -8.79 3.83
C GLN A 63 4.48 -8.00 3.27
N ILE A 64 4.58 -7.86 1.94
CA ILE A 64 5.66 -7.13 1.27
C ILE A 64 5.31 -5.65 1.12
N LEU A 65 4.09 -5.33 0.68
CA LEU A 65 3.63 -3.96 0.40
C LEU A 65 3.43 -3.14 1.68
N MET A 66 3.06 -3.77 2.79
CA MET A 66 2.93 -3.07 4.07
C MET A 66 4.27 -2.45 4.53
N PRO A 67 5.38 -3.18 4.72
CA PRO A 67 6.66 -2.58 5.08
C PRO A 67 7.22 -1.66 3.99
N LEU A 68 7.03 -2.00 2.70
CA LEU A 68 7.44 -1.13 1.59
C LEU A 68 6.74 0.23 1.61
N SER A 69 5.44 0.27 1.92
CA SER A 69 4.69 1.52 2.02
C SER A 69 5.22 2.43 3.13
N ILE A 70 5.62 1.85 4.27
CA ILE A 70 6.22 2.57 5.39
C ILE A 70 7.62 3.10 4.99
N MET A 71 8.45 2.26 4.38
CA MET A 71 9.80 2.66 3.92
C MET A 71 9.73 3.81 2.92
N MET A 72 8.83 3.71 1.94
CA MET A 72 8.63 4.75 0.93
C MET A 72 8.05 6.03 1.52
N LEU A 73 7.14 5.93 2.48
CA LEU A 73 6.58 7.08 3.19
C LEU A 73 7.67 7.82 3.99
N ILE A 74 8.53 7.09 4.71
CA ILE A 74 9.68 7.66 5.42
C ILE A 74 10.64 8.34 4.43
N TRP A 75 10.93 7.70 3.30
CA TRP A 75 11.81 8.26 2.27
C TRP A 75 11.25 9.55 1.67
N ILE A 76 9.94 9.59 1.40
CA ILE A 76 9.24 10.79 0.92
C ILE A 76 9.26 11.92 1.95
N LEU A 77 9.02 11.62 3.23
CA LEU A 77 9.02 12.63 4.29
C LEU A 77 10.43 13.21 4.48
N ASN A 78 11.46 12.36 4.48
CA ASN A 78 12.85 12.78 4.60
C ASN A 78 13.32 13.56 3.35
N GLY A 79 12.98 13.10 2.14
CA GLY A 79 13.30 13.80 0.88
C GLY A 79 12.58 15.15 0.75
N SER A 80 11.39 15.29 1.32
CA SER A 80 10.67 16.58 1.39
C SER A 80 11.39 17.61 2.25
N HIS A 81 12.11 17.16 3.29
CA HIS A 81 12.92 18.01 4.15
C HIS A 81 14.18 18.48 3.41
N GLU A 82 14.84 17.60 2.66
CA GLU A 82 16.04 17.93 1.86
C GLU A 82 15.73 18.99 0.78
N SER A 83 14.62 18.84 0.06
CA SER A 83 14.21 19.78 -1.00
C SER A 83 13.77 21.17 -0.48
N ARG A 84 13.37 21.26 0.79
CA ARG A 84 13.14 22.54 1.49
C ARG A 84 14.43 23.15 2.03
N ARG A 85 15.40 22.32 2.42
CA ARG A 85 16.69 22.75 2.98
C ARG A 85 17.65 23.32 1.93
N ILE A 86 17.57 22.86 0.68
CA ILE A 86 18.38 23.39 -0.44
C ILE A 86 17.82 24.72 -0.98
N ARG A 87 16.60 25.12 -0.55
CA ARG A 87 15.88 26.31 -1.06
C ARG A 87 15.89 27.50 -0.11
N ASN A 88 16.52 27.37 1.06
CA ASN A 88 16.73 28.42 2.07
C ASN A 88 18.23 28.64 2.26
#